data_AF-M3BBM6-F1
#
_entry.id   AF-M3BBM6-F1
#
_cell.length_a   1.000
_cell.length_b   1.000
_cell.length_c   1.000
_cell.angle_alpha   90.00
_cell.angle_beta   90.00
_cell.angle_gamma   90.00
#
_symmetry.space_group_name_H-M   'P 1'
#
loop_
_entity.id
_entity.type
_entity.pdbx_description
1 polymer ?
#
loop_
_entity_poly.entity_id
_entity_poly.type
_entity_poly.pdbx_seq_one_letter_code
_entity_poly.pdbx_strand_id
1 'polypeptide(L)'
;ANLLTSDVDERDARFCTGERTAEGFYRVEPGMAPVIARGLAYAPYADLLWMETGTPDLDEARAFAEAIHARYPDTMLAYNCSPSFNWKAALDDDRIAKFQRELGAMGYRFQFITLAGFHSLNHAMFDLARGYAEHGMTAYVELQEREFAAQEHGFTAVRHQREVGTGYFDLVTTVLNPDSSTTALTGSTEEEQFHPAP
;
A
#
# COMPACT_ATOMS: atom_id res chain seq x y z
N ALA A 1 -4.93 -15.14 15.15
CA ALA A 1 -5.04 -16.57 14.82
C ALA A 1 -5.43 -17.36 16.06
N ASN A 2 -6.24 -18.41 15.93
CA ASN A 2 -6.73 -19.25 17.04
C ASN A 2 -6.23 -20.71 16.96
N LEU A 3 -5.28 -21.00 16.07
CA LEU A 3 -4.66 -22.31 15.90
C LEU A 3 -3.13 -22.16 15.87
N LEU A 4 -2.44 -23.15 16.43
CA LEU A 4 -0.98 -23.27 16.47
C LEU A 4 -0.57 -24.69 16.05
N THR A 5 0.54 -24.84 15.33
CA THR A 5 0.99 -26.14 14.82
C THR A 5 1.47 -27.08 15.91
N SER A 6 2.18 -26.57 16.92
CA SER A 6 2.74 -27.34 18.03
C SER A 6 2.91 -26.46 19.26
N ASP A 7 2.73 -27.04 20.43
CA ASP A 7 2.99 -26.44 21.75
C ASP A 7 4.42 -26.71 22.27
N VAL A 8 5.36 -27.10 21.40
CA VAL A 8 6.74 -27.46 21.78
C VAL A 8 7.51 -26.31 22.42
N ASP A 9 7.16 -25.06 22.10
CA ASP A 9 7.81 -23.87 22.65
C ASP A 9 7.08 -23.39 23.90
N GLU A 10 7.76 -23.39 25.04
CA GLU A 10 7.20 -22.96 26.33
C GLU A 10 6.63 -21.52 26.29
N ARG A 11 7.18 -20.66 25.42
CA ARG A 11 6.71 -19.27 25.25
C ARG A 11 5.28 -19.21 24.69
N ASP A 12 4.94 -20.21 23.88
CA ASP A 12 3.65 -20.34 23.18
C ASP A 12 2.70 -21.30 23.92
N ALA A 13 3.22 -22.37 24.52
CA ALA A 13 2.44 -23.40 25.22
C ALA A 13 1.50 -22.83 26.28
N ARG A 14 1.91 -21.75 26.96
CA ARG A 14 1.10 -21.04 27.96
C ARG A 14 -0.17 -20.37 27.42
N PHE A 15 -0.29 -20.21 26.10
CA PHE A 15 -1.48 -19.67 25.44
C PHE A 15 -2.35 -20.76 24.78
N CYS A 16 -1.91 -22.03 24.81
CA CYS A 16 -2.69 -23.15 24.33
C CYS A 16 -3.82 -23.49 25.31
N THR A 17 -5.00 -23.81 24.80
CA THR A 17 -6.16 -24.19 25.63
C THR A 17 -6.11 -25.65 26.09
N GLY A 18 -5.19 -26.46 25.53
CA GLY A 18 -5.12 -27.91 25.68
C GLY A 18 -5.96 -28.71 24.69
N GLU A 19 -6.80 -28.06 23.89
CA GLU A 19 -7.60 -28.71 22.85
C GLU A 19 -6.86 -28.83 21.51
N ARG A 20 -7.19 -29.86 20.72
CA ARG A 20 -6.68 -30.07 19.37
C ARG A 20 -7.77 -30.21 18.31
N THR A 21 -7.48 -29.79 17.09
CA THR A 21 -8.35 -30.02 15.91
C THR A 21 -8.11 -31.42 15.32
N ALA A 22 -8.97 -31.83 14.38
CA ALA A 22 -8.85 -33.13 13.70
C ALA A 22 -7.58 -33.24 12.83
N GLU A 23 -7.12 -32.11 12.29
CA GLU A 23 -5.86 -31.97 11.55
C GLU A 23 -4.63 -31.98 12.47
N GLY A 24 -4.85 -31.91 13.79
CA GLY A 24 -3.80 -31.98 14.80
C GLY A 24 -3.28 -30.64 15.30
N PHE A 25 -3.85 -29.50 14.88
CA PHE A 25 -3.47 -28.18 15.40
C PHE A 25 -3.92 -27.99 16.85
N TYR A 26 -3.15 -27.26 17.64
CA TYR A 26 -3.53 -26.83 18.99
C TYR A 26 -4.40 -25.57 18.91
N ARG A 27 -5.44 -25.50 19.73
CA ARG A 27 -6.20 -24.26 19.91
C ARG A 27 -5.46 -23.32 20.85
N VAL A 28 -5.45 -22.04 20.51
CA VAL A 28 -4.82 -20.98 21.31
C VAL A 28 -5.79 -19.85 21.60
N GLU A 29 -5.61 -19.21 22.75
CA GLU A 29 -6.32 -17.98 23.09
C GLU A 29 -5.75 -16.81 22.26
N PRO A 30 -6.52 -16.21 21.33
CA PRO A 30 -6.05 -15.06 20.58
C PRO A 30 -6.09 -13.79 21.45
N GLY A 31 -5.29 -12.79 21.09
CA GLY A 31 -5.36 -11.46 21.69
C GLY A 31 -4.01 -10.77 21.80
N MET A 32 -3.98 -9.66 22.52
CA MET A 32 -2.79 -8.81 22.64
C MET A 32 -1.63 -9.50 23.38
N ALA A 33 -1.93 -10.33 24.41
CA ALA A 33 -0.90 -10.99 25.22
C ALA A 33 0.06 -11.90 24.41
N PRO A 34 -0.41 -12.86 23.57
CA PRO A 34 0.49 -13.65 22.73
C PRO A 34 1.20 -12.81 21.67
N VAL A 35 0.57 -11.73 21.18
CA VAL A 35 1.18 -10.86 20.16
C VAL A 35 2.33 -10.03 20.73
N ILE A 36 2.16 -9.41 21.90
CA ILE A 36 3.25 -8.72 22.62
C ILE A 36 4.37 -9.70 22.93
N ALA A 37 4.03 -10.90 23.44
CA ALA A 37 5.04 -11.91 23.78
C ALA A 37 5.91 -12.28 22.56
N ARG A 38 5.28 -12.48 21.40
CA ARG A 38 5.98 -12.74 20.14
C ARG A 38 6.77 -11.54 19.66
N GLY A 39 6.19 -10.33 19.69
CA GLY A 39 6.89 -9.09 19.33
C GLY A 39 8.17 -8.88 20.15
N LEU A 40 8.12 -9.08 21.47
CA LEU A 40 9.28 -8.99 22.35
C LEU A 40 10.34 -10.08 22.07
N ALA A 41 9.91 -11.27 21.65
CA ALA A 41 10.82 -12.35 21.27
C ALA A 41 11.50 -12.08 19.91
N TYR A 42 10.80 -11.40 19.00
CA TYR A 42 11.30 -11.10 17.65
C TYR A 42 12.11 -9.80 17.58
N ALA A 43 11.90 -8.85 18.49
CA ALA A 43 12.57 -7.55 18.49
C ALA A 43 14.10 -7.59 18.32
N PRO A 44 14.86 -8.51 18.94
CA PRO A 44 16.32 -8.59 18.75
C PRO A 44 16.76 -9.03 17.35
N TYR A 45 15.82 -9.51 16.53
CA TYR A 45 16.08 -10.13 15.23
C TYR A 45 15.37 -9.42 14.07
N ALA A 46 14.70 -8.30 14.33
CA ALA A 46 13.92 -7.58 13.35
C ALA A 46 14.17 -6.06 13.45
N ASP A 47 14.45 -5.43 12.32
CA ASP A 47 14.61 -3.97 12.24
C ASP A 47 13.27 -3.25 12.50
N LEU A 48 12.17 -3.87 12.09
CA LEU A 48 10.81 -3.40 12.33
C LEU A 48 9.90 -4.54 12.81
N LEU A 49 8.99 -4.23 13.72
CA LEU A 49 7.92 -5.15 14.12
C LEU A 49 6.57 -4.69 13.58
N TRP A 50 5.76 -5.65 13.13
CA TRP A 50 4.40 -5.43 12.69
C TRP A 50 3.48 -6.45 13.36
N MET A 51 2.38 -5.95 13.92
CA MET A 51 1.23 -6.72 14.37
C MET A 51 0.06 -6.49 13.41
N GLU A 52 -0.52 -7.57 12.87
CA GLU A 52 -1.81 -7.50 12.18
C GLU A 52 -2.94 -7.22 13.20
N THR A 53 -3.91 -6.38 12.84
CA THR A 53 -5.06 -6.02 13.69
C THR A 53 -6.38 -6.35 12.99
N GLY A 54 -7.46 -6.49 13.76
CA GLY A 54 -8.80 -6.72 13.22
C GLY A 54 -9.53 -5.44 12.81
N THR A 55 -9.13 -4.30 13.37
CA THR A 55 -9.72 -2.97 13.14
C THR A 55 -8.66 -1.88 13.15
N PRO A 56 -8.93 -0.71 12.54
CA PRO A 56 -8.03 0.44 12.62
C PRO A 56 -8.20 1.15 13.97
N ASP A 57 -7.57 0.60 15.02
CA ASP A 57 -7.68 1.09 16.40
C ASP A 57 -6.34 1.67 16.90
N LEU A 58 -6.36 2.94 17.28
CA LEU A 58 -5.19 3.66 17.81
C LEU A 58 -4.85 3.26 19.25
N ASP A 59 -5.83 2.82 20.05
CA ASP A 59 -5.60 2.41 21.43
C ASP A 59 -4.94 1.03 21.47
N GLU A 60 -5.37 0.12 20.57
CA GLU A 60 -4.71 -1.17 20.36
C GLU A 60 -3.26 -0.97 19.88
N ALA A 61 -3.05 -0.07 18.91
CA ALA A 61 -1.73 0.28 18.40
C ALA A 61 -0.82 0.85 19.51
N ARG A 62 -1.36 1.76 20.34
CA ARG A 62 -0.63 2.34 21.47
C ARG A 62 -0.22 1.28 22.48
N ALA A 63 -1.14 0.38 22.86
CA ALA A 63 -0.86 -0.67 23.83
C ALA A 63 0.26 -1.61 23.36
N PHE A 64 0.28 -1.97 22.07
CA PHE A 64 1.37 -2.76 21.50
C PHE A 64 2.69 -1.99 21.50
N ALA A 65 2.68 -0.74 21.03
CA ALA A 65 3.88 0.10 20.96
C ALA A 65 4.52 0.30 22.34
N GLU A 66 3.73 0.70 23.34
CA GLU A 66 4.20 0.90 24.71
C GLU A 66 4.81 -0.38 25.30
N ALA A 67 4.21 -1.54 25.04
CA ALA A 67 4.72 -2.81 25.54
C ALA A 67 6.05 -3.22 24.88
N ILE A 68 6.23 -2.98 23.58
CA ILE A 68 7.50 -3.22 22.89
C ILE A 68 8.57 -2.25 23.40
N HIS A 69 8.27 -0.95 23.41
CA HIS A 69 9.22 0.10 23.78
C HIS A 69 9.63 0.06 25.26
N ALA A 70 8.80 -0.50 26.15
CA ALA A 70 9.18 -0.74 27.53
C ALA A 70 10.41 -1.66 27.67
N ARG A 71 10.67 -2.54 26.69
CA ARG A 71 11.84 -3.43 26.68
C ARG A 71 12.86 -3.08 25.60
N TYR A 72 12.41 -2.58 24.46
CA TYR A 72 13.25 -2.19 23.32
C TYR A 72 12.83 -0.79 22.83
N PRO A 73 13.30 0.28 23.50
CA PRO A 73 12.83 1.66 23.26
C PRO A 73 13.01 2.16 21.83
N ASP A 74 14.06 1.68 21.15
CA ASP A 74 14.43 2.13 19.81
C ASP A 74 13.84 1.27 18.69
N THR A 75 13.07 0.22 19.01
CA THR A 75 12.47 -0.64 17.98
C THR A 75 11.45 0.13 17.16
N MET A 76 11.69 0.18 15.84
CA MET A 76 10.74 0.75 14.89
C MET A 76 9.56 -0.20 14.67
N LEU A 77 8.38 0.37 14.47
CA LEU A 77 7.16 -0.41 14.22
C LEU A 77 6.65 -0.15 12.79
N ALA A 78 5.88 -1.09 12.27
CA ALA A 78 5.17 -0.97 11.02
C ALA A 78 3.67 -1.23 11.19
N TYR A 79 2.84 -0.52 10.42
CA TYR A 79 1.38 -0.59 10.51
C TYR A 79 0.74 -0.75 9.12
N ASN A 80 -0.09 -1.78 8.97
CA ASN A 80 -0.92 -1.98 7.80
C ASN A 80 -2.21 -1.16 7.92
N CYS A 81 -2.29 -0.07 7.15
CA CYS A 81 -3.53 0.69 6.94
C CYS A 81 -4.44 -0.08 5.96
N SER A 82 -4.96 -1.22 6.41
CA SER A 82 -5.57 -2.24 5.55
C SER A 82 -6.85 -1.77 4.85
N PRO A 83 -7.01 -2.00 3.53
CA PRO A 83 -8.28 -1.87 2.84
C PRO A 83 -9.32 -2.92 3.24
N SER A 84 -8.93 -3.98 3.94
CA SER A 84 -9.87 -4.94 4.53
C SER A 84 -10.69 -4.33 5.67
N PHE A 85 -10.28 -3.17 6.19
CA PHE A 85 -11.08 -2.42 7.14
C PHE A 85 -12.16 -1.60 6.43
N ASN A 86 -13.37 -1.61 6.97
CA ASN A 86 -14.36 -0.60 6.64
C ASN A 86 -14.08 0.67 7.46
N TRP A 87 -13.21 1.54 6.93
CA TRP A 87 -12.71 2.73 7.63
C TRP A 87 -13.81 3.64 8.16
N LYS A 88 -14.83 3.95 7.35
CA LYS A 88 -15.93 4.85 7.75
C LYS A 88 -16.93 4.21 8.69
N ALA A 89 -17.00 2.88 8.74
CA ALA A 89 -17.77 2.19 9.77
C ALA A 89 -17.04 2.15 11.12
N ALA A 90 -15.71 2.20 11.11
CA ALA A 90 -14.88 2.13 12.32
C ALA A 90 -14.54 3.50 12.91
N LEU A 91 -14.36 4.52 12.06
CA LEU A 91 -13.79 5.82 12.44
C LEU A 91 -14.54 6.97 11.77
N ASP A 92 -14.59 8.11 12.47
CA ASP A 92 -14.99 9.39 11.90
C ASP A 92 -13.86 10.04 11.08
N ASP A 93 -14.20 11.09 10.33
CA ASP A 93 -13.32 11.80 9.41
C ASP A 93 -12.11 12.42 10.10
N ASP A 94 -12.32 12.99 11.29
CA ASP A 94 -11.25 13.62 12.07
C ASP A 94 -10.22 12.58 12.54
N ARG A 95 -10.68 11.40 12.97
CA ARG A 95 -9.82 10.26 13.34
C ARG A 95 -9.08 9.70 12.14
N ILE A 96 -9.75 9.52 11.00
CA ILE A 96 -9.12 9.07 9.75
C ILE A 96 -8.02 10.03 9.33
N ALA A 97 -8.30 11.34 9.33
CA ALA A 97 -7.36 12.37 8.87
C ALA A 97 -6.07 12.42 9.72
N LYS A 98 -6.14 12.10 11.02
CA LYS A 98 -4.97 12.08 11.90
C LYS A 98 -4.34 10.70 12.10
N PHE A 99 -4.96 9.63 11.61
CA PHE A 99 -4.62 8.25 11.97
C PHE A 99 -3.12 7.94 11.83
N GLN A 100 -2.56 8.20 10.65
CA GLN A 100 -1.14 7.94 10.37
C GLN A 100 -0.18 8.82 11.18
N ARG A 101 -0.58 10.06 11.49
CA ARG A 101 0.21 10.98 12.32
C ARG A 101 0.29 10.50 13.76
N GLU A 102 -0.84 10.04 14.32
CA GLU A 102 -0.89 9.47 15.67
C GLU A 102 -0.06 8.18 15.76
N LEU A 103 -0.17 7.28 14.77
CA LEU A 103 0.69 6.10 14.66
C LEU A 103 2.18 6.48 14.59
N GLY A 104 2.51 7.52 13.83
CA GLY A 104 3.87 8.06 13.76
C GLY A 104 4.38 8.50 15.14
N ALA A 105 3.55 9.16 15.95
CA ALA A 105 3.94 9.55 17.31
C ALA A 105 4.22 8.35 18.23
N MET A 106 3.59 7.18 17.97
CA MET A 106 3.78 5.94 18.72
C MET A 106 4.97 5.10 18.23
N GLY A 107 5.71 5.52 17.19
CA GLY A 107 6.87 4.78 16.68
C GLY A 107 6.60 3.87 15.47
N TYR A 108 5.41 3.93 14.88
CA TYR A 108 5.13 3.29 13.59
C TYR A 108 5.75 4.08 12.43
N ARG A 109 6.99 3.73 12.08
CA ARG A 109 7.83 4.42 11.09
C ARG A 109 7.57 3.98 9.66
N PHE A 110 7.04 2.79 9.46
CA PHE A 110 6.63 2.30 8.14
C PHE A 110 5.13 2.03 8.12
N GLN A 111 4.39 2.80 7.33
CA GLN A 111 2.93 2.69 7.25
C GLN A 111 2.54 2.52 5.78
N PHE A 112 1.68 1.54 5.50
CA PHE A 112 1.38 1.15 4.13
C PHE A 112 -0.06 0.70 3.98
N ILE A 113 -0.62 0.89 2.78
CA ILE A 113 -1.93 0.39 2.38
C ILE A 113 -1.69 -0.80 1.45
N THR A 114 -1.88 -2.01 1.94
CA THR A 114 -1.52 -3.25 1.23
C THR A 114 -2.16 -3.39 -0.15
N LEU A 115 -3.47 -3.12 -0.25
CA LEU A 115 -4.26 -3.37 -1.46
C LEU A 115 -4.60 -2.09 -2.25
N ALA A 116 -3.86 -0.99 -2.03
CA ALA A 116 -4.12 0.28 -2.72
C ALA A 116 -4.14 0.12 -4.25
N GLY A 117 -3.15 -0.58 -4.81
CA GLY A 117 -3.05 -0.85 -6.24
C GLY A 117 -4.19 -1.73 -6.79
N PHE A 118 -4.65 -2.72 -6.02
CA PHE A 118 -5.79 -3.55 -6.42
C PHE A 118 -7.07 -2.72 -6.52
N HIS A 119 -7.37 -1.91 -5.49
CA HIS A 119 -8.57 -1.09 -5.49
C HIS A 119 -8.53 0.01 -6.54
N SER A 120 -7.41 0.74 -6.68
CA SER A 120 -7.31 1.82 -7.67
C SER A 120 -7.41 1.31 -9.11
N LEU A 121 -6.72 0.21 -9.44
CA LEU A 121 -6.74 -0.38 -10.78
C LEU A 121 -8.13 -0.91 -11.16
N ASN A 122 -8.73 -1.74 -10.29
CA ASN A 122 -10.02 -2.37 -10.61
C ASN A 122 -11.14 -1.34 -10.68
N HIS A 123 -11.18 -0.39 -9.75
CA HIS A 123 -12.21 0.64 -9.74
C HIS A 123 -12.11 1.56 -10.96
N ALA A 124 -10.90 2.07 -11.27
CA ALA A 124 -10.71 2.95 -12.42
C ALA A 124 -11.11 2.28 -13.74
N MET A 125 -10.72 1.02 -13.93
CA MET A 125 -11.08 0.28 -15.13
C MET A 125 -12.57 -0.06 -15.18
N PHE A 126 -13.19 -0.42 -14.04
CA PHE A 126 -14.62 -0.69 -13.98
C PHE A 126 -15.44 0.55 -14.36
N ASP A 127 -15.10 1.71 -13.79
CA ASP A 127 -15.77 2.97 -14.11
C ASP A 127 -15.61 3.36 -15.57
N LEU A 128 -14.39 3.24 -16.12
CA LEU A 128 -14.15 3.50 -17.54
C LEU A 128 -14.94 2.55 -18.43
N ALA A 129 -14.91 1.24 -18.15
CA ALA A 129 -15.60 0.23 -18.97
C ALA A 129 -17.12 0.43 -18.95
N ARG A 130 -17.70 0.72 -17.77
CA ARG A 130 -19.13 1.05 -17.64
C ARG A 130 -19.48 2.32 -18.41
N GLY A 131 -18.74 3.40 -18.18
CA GLY A 131 -18.97 4.68 -18.86
C GLY A 131 -18.84 4.55 -20.39
N TYR A 132 -17.86 3.77 -20.86
CA TYR A 132 -17.63 3.53 -22.28
C TYR A 132 -18.75 2.69 -22.91
N ALA A 133 -19.32 1.72 -22.18
CA ALA A 133 -20.45 0.93 -22.65
C ALA A 133 -21.72 1.78 -22.85
N GLU A 134 -21.90 2.84 -22.05
CA GLU A 134 -23.07 3.73 -22.08
C GLU A 134 -22.87 4.95 -23.00
N HIS A 135 -21.67 5.53 -23.02
CA HIS A 135 -21.40 6.84 -23.62
C HIS A 135 -20.23 6.84 -24.64
N GLY A 136 -19.60 5.69 -24.88
CA GLY A 136 -18.50 5.55 -25.84
C GLY A 136 -17.35 6.51 -25.54
N MET A 137 -16.84 7.18 -26.59
CA MET A 137 -15.67 8.05 -26.50
C MET A 137 -15.79 9.19 -25.47
N THR A 138 -16.98 9.66 -25.15
CA THR A 138 -17.18 10.70 -24.12
C THR A 138 -16.57 10.29 -22.78
N ALA A 139 -16.75 9.03 -22.37
CA ALA A 139 -16.18 8.51 -21.12
C ALA A 139 -14.64 8.46 -21.12
N TYR A 140 -14.04 8.19 -22.28
CA TYR A 140 -12.58 8.22 -22.43
C TYR A 140 -12.04 9.65 -22.45
N VAL A 141 -12.71 10.57 -23.15
CA VAL A 141 -12.33 12.00 -23.17
C VAL A 141 -12.39 12.58 -21.75
N GLU A 142 -13.38 12.23 -20.95
CA GLU A 142 -13.42 12.66 -19.53
C GLU A 142 -12.22 12.17 -18.71
N LEU A 143 -11.70 10.96 -18.99
CA LEU A 143 -10.45 10.48 -18.38
C LEU A 143 -9.27 11.33 -18.86
N GLN A 144 -9.15 11.55 -20.17
CA GLN A 144 -8.07 12.34 -20.75
C GLN A 144 -8.05 13.79 -20.22
N GLU A 145 -9.20 14.44 -20.08
CA GLU A 145 -9.31 15.79 -19.50
C GLU A 145 -8.87 15.82 -18.02
N ARG A 146 -9.18 14.77 -17.24
CA ARG A 146 -8.66 14.65 -15.87
C ARG A 146 -7.14 14.48 -15.85
N GLU A 147 -6.57 13.76 -16.82
CA GLU A 147 -5.12 13.61 -16.95
C GLU A 147 -4.45 14.95 -17.32
N PHE A 148 -5.03 15.73 -18.24
CA PHE A 148 -4.57 17.09 -18.57
C PHE A 148 -4.63 18.02 -17.35
N ALA A 149 -5.73 18.03 -16.61
CA ALA A 149 -5.85 18.84 -15.39
C ALA A 149 -4.79 18.44 -14.35
N ALA A 150 -4.53 17.14 -14.17
CA ALA A 150 -3.55 16.65 -13.20
C ALA A 150 -2.09 17.06 -13.52
N GLN A 151 -1.80 17.55 -14.72
CA GLN A 151 -0.47 18.08 -15.05
C GLN A 151 -0.08 19.26 -14.15
N GLU A 152 -1.04 20.04 -13.66
CA GLU A 152 -0.78 21.14 -12.70
C GLU A 152 -0.18 20.64 -11.37
N HIS A 153 -0.39 19.36 -11.07
CA HIS A 153 0.15 18.66 -9.89
C HIS A 153 1.34 17.74 -10.21
N GLY A 154 1.90 17.84 -11.44
CA GLY A 154 3.09 17.09 -11.85
C GLY A 154 2.81 15.75 -12.52
N PHE A 155 1.58 15.43 -12.91
CA PHE A 155 1.29 14.24 -13.71
C PHE A 155 1.86 14.38 -15.13
N THR A 156 2.54 13.34 -15.64
CA THR A 156 3.25 13.41 -16.94
C THR A 156 2.78 12.38 -17.97
N ALA A 157 2.04 11.35 -17.55
CA ALA A 157 1.73 10.19 -18.40
C ALA A 157 0.70 10.47 -19.52
N VAL A 158 0.09 11.67 -19.57
CA VAL A 158 -0.64 12.18 -20.74
C VAL A 158 0.21 11.99 -22.02
N ARG A 159 1.50 12.33 -21.90
CA ARG A 159 2.52 12.12 -22.93
C ARG A 159 3.15 10.74 -22.78
N HIS A 160 2.35 9.73 -23.08
CA HIS A 160 2.67 8.34 -22.83
C HIS A 160 3.87 7.83 -23.64
N GLN A 161 4.19 8.38 -24.81
CA GLN A 161 5.40 8.01 -25.57
C GLN A 161 6.65 8.46 -24.81
N ARG A 162 6.69 9.72 -24.36
CA ARG A 162 7.76 10.21 -23.49
C ARG A 162 7.86 9.38 -22.21
N GLU A 163 6.73 9.10 -21.56
CA GLU A 163 6.68 8.42 -20.26
C GLU A 163 7.32 7.03 -20.28
N VAL A 164 7.12 6.27 -21.37
CA VAL A 164 7.72 4.93 -21.54
C VAL A 164 9.14 4.97 -22.12
N GLY A 165 9.71 6.17 -22.31
CA GLY A 165 11.11 6.35 -22.67
C GLY A 165 11.40 6.46 -24.16
N THR A 166 10.42 6.75 -25.03
CA THR A 166 10.67 6.90 -26.48
C THR A 166 11.81 7.89 -26.77
N GLY A 167 11.82 9.04 -26.10
CA GLY A 167 12.91 10.03 -26.24
C GLY A 167 14.26 9.56 -25.70
N TYR A 168 14.28 8.69 -24.69
CA TYR A 168 15.52 8.08 -24.21
C TYR A 168 16.12 7.16 -25.27
N PHE A 169 15.28 6.35 -25.95
CA PHE A 169 15.75 5.49 -27.04
C PHE A 169 16.14 6.26 -28.31
N ASP A 170 15.54 7.41 -28.57
CA ASP A 170 16.00 8.33 -29.62
C ASP A 170 17.41 8.88 -29.32
N LEU A 171 17.71 9.23 -28.06
CA LEU A 171 19.07 9.62 -27.65
C LEU A 171 20.08 8.49 -27.83
N VAL A 172 19.72 7.26 -27.44
CA VAL A 172 20.59 6.08 -27.69
C VAL A 172 20.84 5.91 -29.18
N THR A 173 19.81 6.04 -30.01
CA THR A 173 19.91 5.89 -31.47
C THR A 173 20.82 6.95 -32.07
N THR A 174 20.66 8.22 -31.67
CA THR A 174 21.44 9.34 -32.21
C THR A 174 22.90 9.36 -31.72
N VAL A 175 23.21 8.75 -30.57
CA VAL A 175 24.60 8.52 -30.15
C VAL A 175 25.29 7.48 -31.03
N LEU A 176 24.57 6.41 -31.42
CA LEU A 176 25.11 5.36 -32.29
C LEU A 176 25.19 5.79 -33.76
N ASN A 177 24.18 6.54 -34.21
CA ASN A 177 24.09 7.08 -35.56
C ASN A 177 23.47 8.49 -35.51
N PRO A 178 24.30 9.55 -35.47
CA PRO A 178 23.83 10.93 -35.41
C PRO A 178 22.91 11.33 -36.57
N ASP A 179 23.04 10.68 -37.73
CA ASP A 179 22.26 10.95 -38.94
C ASP A 179 21.05 10.00 -39.10
N SER A 180 20.60 9.37 -38.02
CA SER A 180 19.46 8.44 -38.05
C SER A 180 18.19 9.14 -38.52
N SER A 181 17.55 8.59 -39.55
CA SER A 181 16.26 9.06 -40.10
C SER A 181 15.04 8.34 -39.51
N THR A 182 15.24 7.50 -38.50
CA THR A 182 14.20 6.63 -37.92
C THR A 182 14.01 6.84 -36.41
N THR A 183 14.27 8.05 -35.90
CA THR A 183 13.87 8.44 -34.54
C THR A 183 12.35 8.50 -34.42
N ALA A 184 11.81 8.25 -33.24
CA ALA A 184 10.39 8.00 -33.05
C ALA A 184 9.59 9.22 -32.58
N LEU A 185 10.17 10.13 -31.79
CA LEU A 185 9.42 11.29 -31.28
C LEU A 185 9.16 12.36 -32.34
N THR A 186 10.16 12.65 -33.19
CA THR A 186 10.03 13.65 -34.25
C THR A 186 8.98 13.21 -35.27
N GLY A 187 7.94 14.03 -35.46
CA GLY A 187 6.79 13.73 -36.32
C GLY A 187 5.76 12.77 -35.70
N SER A 188 5.83 12.53 -34.38
CA SER A 188 4.81 11.77 -33.67
C SER A 188 3.56 12.62 -33.39
N THR A 189 2.40 11.98 -33.28
CA THR A 189 1.16 12.68 -32.86
C THR A 189 1.28 13.29 -31.47
N GLU A 190 2.14 12.73 -30.61
CA GLU A 190 2.44 13.32 -29.30
C GLU A 190 3.14 14.68 -29.47
N GLU A 191 4.14 14.79 -30.34
CA GLU A 191 4.82 16.07 -30.63
C GLU A 191 3.86 17.11 -31.20
N GLU A 192 2.94 16.69 -32.08
CA GLU A 192 2.03 17.57 -32.80
C GLU A 192 0.80 18.03 -32.00
N GLN A 193 0.33 17.25 -31.03
CA GLN A 193 -0.97 17.48 -30.38
C GLN A 193 -0.86 17.74 -28.87
N PHE A 194 0.26 17.39 -28.23
CA PHE A 194 0.44 17.47 -26.78
C PHE A 194 1.44 18.56 -26.41
N HIS A 195 1.07 19.79 -26.72
CA HIS A 195 1.85 20.98 -26.36
C HIS A 195 1.58 21.40 -24.91
N PRO A 196 2.56 22.06 -24.24
CA PRO A 196 2.28 22.73 -22.98
C PRO A 196 1.14 23.73 -23.18
N ALA A 197 0.20 23.79 -22.23
CA ALA A 197 -0.78 24.87 -22.21
C ALA A 197 -0.02 26.22 -22.20
N PRO A 198 -0.48 27.22 -22.99
CA PRO A 198 0.19 28.51 -23.11
C PRO A 198 0.28 29.29 -21.79
#